data_AF-A0A8S3JN76-F1
#
_entry.id   AF-A0A8S3JN76-F1
#
_cell.length_a   1.000
_cell.length_b   1.000
_cell.length_c   1.000
_cell.angle_alpha   90.00
_cell.angle_beta   90.00
_cell.angle_gamma   90.00
#
_symmetry.space_group_name_H-M   'P 1'
#
loop_
_entity.id
_entity.type
_entity.pdbx_description
1 polymer ?
#
loop_
_entity_poly.entity_id
_entity_poly.type
_entity_poly.pdbx_seq_one_letter_code
_entity_poly.pdbx_strand_id
1 'polypeptide(L)'
;MLWIYGSRFEQNGFSTVPSTTNTNTVQLVSNYAVYDCEMHNDKVTNTQLTCYTPAMTPGVYQIRAYVNGNLIPLYQYSNPQRATFVPLVSQTPIITGISPQTGPPQTLISLSGNFQTACTSRDTNGCSMDGDPLISR
;
A
#
# COMPACT_ATOMS: atom_id res chain seq x y z
N MET A 1 -0.40 -2.37 1.37
CA MET A 1 -0.89 -1.85 0.07
C MET A 1 -0.71 -0.35 0.05
N LEU A 2 -0.08 0.18 -0.99
CA LEU A 2 0.28 1.59 -1.14
C LEU A 2 -0.59 2.22 -2.23
N TRP A 3 -1.16 3.38 -1.92
CA TRP A 3 -2.01 4.16 -2.82
C TRP A 3 -1.25 5.41 -3.23
N ILE A 4 -1.04 5.59 -4.53
CA ILE A 4 -0.28 6.70 -5.10
C ILE A 4 -1.22 7.51 -5.96
N TYR A 5 -1.40 8.78 -5.61
CA TYR A 5 -2.30 9.70 -6.29
C TYR A 5 -1.54 10.68 -7.17
N GLY A 6 -2.12 10.98 -8.32
CA GLY A 6 -1.53 11.88 -9.30
C GLY A 6 -2.48 12.12 -10.45
N SER A 7 -1.92 12.41 -11.62
CA SER A 7 -2.68 12.58 -12.85
C SER A 7 -1.89 12.03 -14.01
N ARG A 8 -2.58 11.53 -15.05
CA ARG A 8 -1.97 10.99 -16.27
C ARG A 8 -1.21 9.68 -16.06
N PHE A 9 -1.56 8.88 -15.05
CA PHE A 9 -0.99 7.54 -14.84
C PHE A 9 -1.49 6.52 -15.88
N GLU A 10 -2.66 6.74 -16.44
CA GLU A 10 -3.19 5.92 -17.54
C GLU A 10 -3.75 6.85 -18.61
N GLN A 11 -3.10 6.88 -19.76
CA GLN A 11 -3.66 7.54 -20.95
C GLN A 11 -4.49 6.58 -21.81
N ASN A 12 -4.27 5.26 -21.68
CA ASN A 12 -4.98 4.21 -22.42
C ASN A 12 -5.46 3.12 -21.45
N GLY A 13 -6.68 3.25 -20.93
CA GLY A 13 -7.25 2.43 -19.84
C GLY A 13 -7.52 0.95 -20.14
N PHE A 14 -6.91 0.36 -21.17
CA PHE A 14 -7.03 -1.07 -21.50
C PHE A 14 -5.76 -1.57 -22.20
N SER A 15 -4.68 -1.83 -21.45
CA SER A 15 -3.65 -2.78 -21.89
C SER A 15 -3.70 -3.98 -20.95
N THR A 16 -4.60 -4.91 -21.23
CA THR A 16 -4.77 -6.19 -20.51
C THR A 16 -3.59 -7.15 -20.67
N VAL A 17 -2.51 -6.70 -21.32
CA VAL A 17 -1.26 -7.44 -21.48
C VAL A 17 -0.11 -6.55 -21.05
N PRO A 18 0.68 -6.93 -20.03
CA PRO A 18 1.95 -6.27 -19.75
C PRO A 18 2.88 -6.50 -20.95
N SER A 19 2.99 -5.51 -21.83
CA SER A 19 4.09 -5.43 -22.79
C SER A 19 5.24 -4.70 -22.11
N THR A 20 6.48 -5.05 -22.46
CA THR A 20 7.71 -4.48 -21.89
C THR A 20 7.84 -2.95 -22.04
N THR A 21 6.90 -2.30 -22.75
CA THR A 21 6.89 -0.87 -23.06
C THR A 21 5.69 -0.10 -22.48
N ASN A 22 4.66 -0.76 -21.95
CA ASN A 22 3.42 -0.11 -21.48
C ASN A 22 3.00 -0.54 -20.07
N THR A 23 3.95 -0.80 -19.19
CA THR A 23 3.66 -1.14 -17.80
C THR A 23 4.00 0.04 -16.90
N ASN A 24 3.02 0.49 -16.13
CA ASN A 24 3.27 1.34 -14.99
C ASN A 24 3.96 0.51 -13.92
N THR A 25 5.04 1.01 -13.34
CA THR A 25 5.74 0.33 -12.24
C THR A 25 6.08 1.32 -11.15
N VAL A 26 6.27 0.81 -9.94
CA VAL A 26 6.62 1.62 -8.77
C VAL A 26 7.78 0.96 -8.05
N GLN A 27 8.75 1.77 -7.66
CA GLN A 27 9.89 1.36 -6.84
C GLN A 27 9.96 2.20 -5.57
N LEU A 28 10.41 1.56 -4.49
CA LEU A 28 10.72 2.17 -3.21
C LEU A 28 12.24 2.24 -3.10
N VAL A 29 12.79 3.45 -3.16
CA VAL A 29 14.24 3.67 -3.32
C VAL A 29 14.82 4.40 -2.12
N SER A 30 15.87 3.83 -1.54
CA SER A 30 16.72 4.48 -0.53
C SER A 30 18.17 4.50 -1.02
N ASN A 31 19.09 5.05 -0.22
CA ASN A 31 20.52 5.02 -0.54
C ASN A 31 21.13 3.59 -0.52
N TYR A 32 20.47 2.62 0.12
CA TYR A 32 21.03 1.30 0.39
C TYR A 32 20.26 0.16 -0.26
N ALA A 33 19.01 0.40 -0.67
CA ALA A 33 18.14 -0.62 -1.20
C ALA A 33 17.10 -0.04 -2.15
N VAL A 34 16.76 -0.85 -3.15
CA VAL A 34 15.66 -0.64 -4.09
C VAL A 34 14.73 -1.83 -3.97
N TYR A 35 13.45 -1.57 -3.78
CA TYR A 35 12.41 -2.58 -3.72
C TYR A 35 11.35 -2.32 -4.78
N ASP A 36 11.05 -3.33 -5.60
CA ASP A 36 9.95 -3.26 -6.55
C ASP A 36 8.62 -3.41 -5.80
N CYS A 37 7.67 -2.54 -6.11
CA CYS A 37 6.31 -2.61 -5.57
C CYS A 37 5.42 -3.34 -6.58
N GLU A 38 4.88 -4.49 -6.20
CA GLU A 38 4.09 -5.32 -7.09
C GLU A 38 2.76 -4.63 -7.43
N MET A 39 2.53 -4.34 -8.72
CA MET A 39 1.38 -3.55 -9.16
C MET A 39 0.06 -4.31 -9.02
N HIS A 40 -0.95 -3.64 -8.49
CA HIS A 40 -2.32 -4.14 -8.37
C HIS A 40 -3.16 -3.56 -9.52
N ASN A 41 -3.08 -4.19 -10.69
CA ASN A 41 -3.50 -3.62 -11.98
C ASN A 41 -5.01 -3.30 -12.09
N ASP A 42 -5.89 -4.05 -11.42
CA ASP A 42 -7.34 -3.80 -11.38
C ASP A 42 -7.75 -2.57 -10.56
N LYS A 43 -6.78 -1.91 -9.89
CA LYS A 43 -6.99 -0.66 -9.13
C LYS A 43 -6.10 0.47 -9.61
N VAL A 44 -5.65 0.39 -10.86
CA VAL A 44 -4.97 1.50 -11.53
C VAL A 44 -6.03 2.30 -12.30
N THR A 45 -5.90 3.63 -12.22
CA THR A 45 -6.74 4.58 -12.96
C THR A 45 -5.84 5.70 -13.48
N ASN A 46 -6.41 6.62 -14.28
CA ASN A 46 -5.69 7.82 -14.72
C ASN A 46 -5.14 8.68 -13.56
N THR A 47 -5.72 8.59 -12.36
CA THR A 47 -5.32 9.41 -11.20
C THR A 47 -4.72 8.60 -10.05
N GLN A 48 -4.68 7.27 -10.17
CA GLN A 48 -4.29 6.40 -9.08
C GLN A 48 -3.45 5.21 -9.56
N LEU A 49 -2.32 4.98 -8.89
CA LEU A 49 -1.55 3.75 -8.96
C LEU A 49 -1.65 3.03 -7.63
N THR A 50 -1.74 1.71 -7.67
CA THR A 50 -1.81 0.90 -6.46
C THR A 50 -0.86 -0.28 -6.55
N CYS A 51 -0.13 -0.55 -5.47
CA CYS A 51 0.86 -1.63 -5.44
C CYS A 51 1.01 -2.25 -4.03
N TYR A 52 1.58 -3.44 -3.97
CA TYR A 52 1.94 -4.13 -2.74
C TYR A 52 3.40 -3.87 -2.37
N THR A 53 3.58 -3.24 -1.22
CA THR A 53 4.90 -3.04 -0.62
C THR A 53 5.48 -4.39 -0.19
N PRO A 54 6.71 -4.75 -0.61
CA PRO A 54 7.33 -5.99 -0.17
C PRO A 54 7.79 -5.89 1.29
N ALA A 55 8.34 -6.99 1.82
CA ALA A 55 9.08 -6.95 3.08
C ALA A 55 10.31 -6.05 2.93
N MET A 56 10.47 -5.09 3.83
CA MET A 56 11.52 -4.07 3.78
C MET A 56 12.11 -3.82 5.16
N THR A 57 13.37 -3.44 5.21
CA THR A 57 14.02 -2.96 6.44
C THR A 57 13.54 -1.55 6.81
N PRO A 58 13.58 -1.18 8.10
CA PRO A 58 13.23 0.16 8.53
C PRO A 58 14.10 1.24 7.86
N GLY A 59 13.48 2.33 7.43
CA GLY A 59 14.17 3.41 6.73
C GLY A 59 13.21 4.35 6.01
N VAL A 60 13.74 5.35 5.33
CA VAL A 60 12.96 6.26 4.47
C VAL A 60 13.19 5.89 3.02
N TYR A 61 12.10 5.57 2.30
CA TYR A 61 12.14 5.19 0.90
C TYR A 61 11.39 6.22 0.06
N GLN A 62 12.06 6.80 -0.93
CA GLN A 62 11.43 7.63 -1.94
C GLN A 62 10.63 6.76 -2.90
N ILE A 63 9.37 7.13 -3.14
CA ILE A 63 8.51 6.46 -4.11
C ILE A 63 8.89 6.95 -5.51
N ARG A 64 9.32 6.04 -6.38
CA ARG A 64 9.68 6.30 -7.78
C ARG A 64 8.67 5.61 -8.69
N ALA A 65 7.86 6.41 -9.39
CA ALA A 65 6.87 5.90 -10.33
C ALA A 65 7.41 5.97 -11.77
N TYR A 66 7.16 4.92 -12.53
CA TYR A 66 7.44 4.82 -13.95
C TYR A 66 6.11 4.67 -14.68
N VAL A 67 5.88 5.50 -15.69
CA VAL A 67 4.69 5.42 -16.54
C VAL A 67 5.13 5.04 -17.95
N ASN A 68 4.59 3.95 -18.48
CA ASN A 68 5.03 3.36 -19.75
C ASN A 68 6.57 3.18 -19.80
N GLY A 69 7.15 2.66 -18.71
CA GLY A 69 8.60 2.48 -18.57
C GLY A 69 9.43 3.77 -18.36
N ASN A 70 8.82 4.96 -18.43
CA ASN A 70 9.53 6.23 -18.25
C ASN A 70 9.44 6.72 -16.81
N LEU A 71 10.60 7.03 -16.22
CA LEU A 71 10.69 7.54 -14.86
C LEU A 71 10.06 8.92 -14.74
N ILE A 72 9.12 9.09 -13.79
CA ILE A 72 8.60 10.41 -13.45
C ILE A 72 9.66 11.14 -12.60
N PRO A 73 10.17 12.30 -13.06
CA PRO A 73 11.09 13.10 -12.28
C PRO A 73 10.44 13.68 -11.02
N LEU A 74 11.20 13.80 -9.92
CA LEU A 74 10.66 14.29 -8.64
C LEU A 74 10.09 15.72 -8.72
N TYR A 75 10.59 16.56 -9.63
CA TYR A 75 10.05 17.91 -9.82
C TYR A 75 8.61 17.93 -10.38
N GLN A 76 8.14 16.81 -10.95
CA GLN A 76 6.77 16.66 -11.43
C GLN A 76 5.82 16.17 -10.32
N TYR A 77 6.35 15.82 -9.15
CA TYR A 77 5.53 15.39 -8.03
C TYR A 77 4.91 16.63 -7.38
N SER A 78 3.61 16.59 -7.10
CA SER A 78 2.91 17.70 -6.43
C SER A 78 3.53 18.02 -5.07
N ASN A 79 4.02 17.00 -4.36
CA ASN A 79 4.78 17.16 -3.12
C ASN A 79 5.83 16.04 -2.99
N PRO A 80 7.08 16.27 -3.42
CA PRO A 80 8.14 15.25 -3.38
C PRO A 80 8.49 14.82 -1.95
N GLN A 81 8.35 15.71 -0.96
CA GLN A 81 8.62 15.42 0.45
C GLN A 81 7.62 14.42 1.05
N ARG A 82 6.36 14.47 0.59
CA ARG A 82 5.30 13.53 0.99
C ARG A 82 5.27 12.24 0.16
N ALA A 83 6.12 12.11 -0.85
CA ALA A 83 6.21 10.92 -1.68
C ALA A 83 7.23 9.91 -1.14
N THR A 84 7.21 9.70 0.18
CA THR A 84 8.09 8.76 0.87
C THR A 84 7.26 7.72 1.63
N PHE A 85 7.82 6.52 1.76
CA PHE A 85 7.29 5.44 2.57
C PHE A 85 8.29 5.10 3.66
N VAL A 86 7.82 4.99 4.91
CA VAL A 86 8.66 4.77 6.08
C VAL A 86 8.16 3.55 6.85
N PRO A 87 8.66 2.34 6.55
CA PRO A 87 8.37 1.18 7.37
C PRO A 87 9.03 1.34 8.76
N LEU A 88 8.24 1.14 9.81
CA LEU A 88 8.70 1.19 11.20
C LEU A 88 8.38 -0.13 11.91
N VAL A 89 9.37 -0.66 12.65
CA VAL A 89 9.16 -1.87 13.47
C VAL A 89 8.09 -1.64 14.52
N SER A 90 8.08 -0.47 15.16
CA SER A 90 7.09 -0.11 16.18
C SER A 90 5.65 -0.03 15.65
N GLN A 91 5.48 0.18 14.34
CA GLN A 91 4.18 0.21 13.67
C GLN A 91 3.83 -1.13 13.01
N THR A 92 4.72 -2.12 13.07
CA THR A 92 4.43 -3.45 12.54
C THR A 92 3.45 -4.15 13.49
N PRO A 93 2.26 -4.59 13.00
CA PRO A 93 1.29 -5.23 13.86
C PRO A 93 1.83 -6.54 14.45
N ILE A 94 1.55 -6.79 15.72
CA ILE A 94 1.96 -8.01 16.43
C ILE A 94 0.73 -8.62 17.09
N ILE A 95 0.41 -9.88 16.77
CA ILE A 95 -0.61 -10.64 17.49
C ILE A 95 0.04 -11.27 18.72
N THR A 96 -0.53 -11.03 19.90
CA THR A 96 -0.05 -11.57 21.17
C THR A 96 -0.95 -12.67 21.73
N GLY A 97 -2.20 -12.79 21.25
CA GLY A 97 -3.10 -13.84 21.70
C GLY A 97 -4.32 -14.04 20.82
N ILE A 98 -4.92 -15.23 20.97
CA ILE A 98 -6.16 -15.64 20.31
C ILE A 98 -7.03 -16.34 21.37
N SER A 99 -8.31 -15.97 21.47
CA SER A 99 -9.24 -16.61 22.42
C SER A 99 -10.67 -16.70 21.85
N PRO A 100 -11.34 -17.87 21.89
CA PRO A 100 -10.77 -19.16 22.26
C PRO A 100 -9.82 -19.69 21.16
N GLN A 101 -8.82 -20.48 21.52
CA GLN A 101 -7.91 -21.10 20.53
C GLN A 101 -8.57 -22.24 19.74
N THR A 102 -9.67 -22.78 20.24
CA THR A 102 -10.41 -23.89 19.63
C THR A 102 -11.90 -23.70 19.82
N GLY A 103 -12.70 -24.15 18.85
CA GLY A 103 -14.15 -24.18 18.94
C GLY A 103 -14.77 -24.83 17.71
N PRO A 104 -16.08 -25.15 17.74
CA PRO A 104 -16.82 -25.59 16.56
C PRO A 104 -16.82 -24.49 15.48
N PRO A 105 -17.11 -24.84 14.21
CA PRO A 105 -17.27 -23.85 13.14
C PRO A 105 -18.22 -22.72 13.56
N GLN A 106 -17.96 -21.50 13.09
CA GLN A 106 -18.68 -20.26 13.45
C GLN A 106 -18.43 -19.72 14.88
N THR A 107 -17.47 -20.29 15.63
CA THR A 107 -17.03 -19.69 16.89
C THR A 107 -16.40 -18.32 16.66
N LEU A 108 -16.89 -17.30 17.38
CA LEU A 108 -16.28 -15.99 17.39
C LEU A 108 -14.96 -16.04 18.16
N ILE A 109 -13.88 -15.56 17.52
CA ILE A 109 -12.57 -15.45 18.15
C ILE A 109 -12.21 -13.98 18.38
N SER A 110 -11.50 -13.73 19.47
CA SER A 110 -10.86 -12.46 19.76
C SER A 110 -9.36 -12.57 19.52
N LEU A 111 -8.80 -11.57 18.84
CA LEU A 111 -7.36 -11.42 18.63
C LEU A 111 -6.87 -10.26 19.50
N SER A 112 -5.87 -10.54 20.34
CA SER A 112 -5.18 -9.51 21.11
C SER A 112 -3.80 -9.27 20.51
N GLY A 113 -3.33 -8.01 20.58
CA GLY A 113 -2.09 -7.63 19.93
C GLY A 113 -1.88 -6.13 19.89
N ASN A 114 -0.76 -5.74 19.28
CA ASN A 114 -0.50 -4.37 18.88
C ASN A 114 -0.93 -4.19 17.42
N PHE A 115 -2.04 -3.51 17.19
CA PHE A 115 -2.54 -3.18 15.86
C PHE A 115 -2.46 -1.65 15.66
N GLN A 116 -1.26 -1.11 15.46
CA GLN A 116 -1.09 0.33 15.13
C GLN A 116 -1.43 0.61 13.67
N THR A 117 -2.63 0.24 13.25
CA THR A 117 -3.12 0.53 11.90
C THR A 117 -4.18 1.62 12.01
N ALA A 118 -4.01 2.71 11.27
CA ALA A 118 -4.95 3.83 11.29
C ALA A 118 -6.35 3.49 10.74
N CYS A 119 -6.51 2.35 10.04
CA CYS A 119 -7.77 2.01 9.38
C CYS A 119 -8.08 0.51 9.51
N THR A 120 -9.22 0.20 10.11
CA THR A 120 -9.82 -1.14 10.17
C THR A 120 -11.16 -1.13 9.43
N SER A 121 -11.15 -0.98 8.10
CA SER A 121 -12.35 -1.23 7.29
C SER A 121 -12.06 -2.26 6.21
N ARG A 122 -13.03 -3.16 6.02
CA ARG A 122 -12.91 -4.29 5.10
C ARG A 122 -13.27 -3.92 3.66
N ASP A 123 -13.99 -2.82 3.44
CA ASP A 123 -14.58 -2.48 2.14
C ASP A 123 -14.60 -0.97 1.85
N THR A 124 -14.07 -0.64 0.67
CA THR A 124 -14.37 0.51 -0.19
C THR A 124 -14.85 1.81 0.47
N ASN A 125 -13.95 2.52 1.13
CA ASN A 125 -13.75 3.96 1.00
C ASN A 125 -12.58 4.36 1.89
N GLY A 126 -11.68 5.18 1.37
CA GLY A 126 -10.51 5.65 2.11
C GLY A 126 -10.94 6.20 3.47
N CYS A 127 -10.45 5.55 4.52
CA CYS A 127 -10.53 5.89 5.94
C CYS A 127 -11.43 7.10 6.27
N SER A 128 -12.76 6.90 6.25
CA SER A 128 -13.64 7.76 7.03
C SER A 128 -13.38 7.41 8.49
N MET A 129 -12.99 8.41 9.29
CA MET A 129 -12.90 8.29 10.74
C MET A 129 -14.32 8.19 11.33
N ASP A 130 -15.07 7.14 10.99
CA ASP A 130 -16.25 6.79 11.78
C ASP A 130 -15.73 6.12 13.04
N GLY A 131 -15.78 6.90 14.11
CA GLY A 131 -15.03 6.76 15.36
C GLY A 131 -15.36 5.55 16.23
N ASP A 132 -15.76 4.42 15.65
CA ASP A 132 -15.97 3.18 16.39
C ASP A 132 -15.14 2.03 15.77
N PRO A 133 -14.10 1.54 16.47
CA PRO A 133 -13.40 0.33 16.03
C PRO A 133 -14.37 -0.86 16.07
N LEU A 134 -14.63 -1.47 14.91
CA LEU A 134 -15.37 -2.74 14.75
C LEU A 134 -14.64 -3.97 15.32
N ILE A 135 -13.51 -3.78 16.00
CA ILE A 135 -12.93 -4.75 16.93
C ILE A 135 -13.21 -4.20 18.32
N SER A 136 -14.31 -4.63 18.93
CA SER A 136 -14.69 -4.24 20.29
C SER A 136 -13.69 -4.79 21.31
N ARG A 137 -13.33 -3.96 22.29
CA ARG A 137 -12.65 -4.36 23.54
C ARG A 137 -13.40 -5.47 24.28
#